data_AF-A0A522L715-F1
#
_entry.id   AF-A0A522L715-F1
#
_cell.length_a   1.000
_cell.length_b   1.000
_cell.length_c   1.000
_cell.angle_alpha   90.00
_cell.angle_beta   90.00
_cell.angle_gamma   90.00
#
_symmetry.space_group_name_H-M   'P 1'
#
loop_
_entity.id
_entity.type
_entity.pdbx_description
1 polymer ?
#
loop_
_entity_poly.entity_id
_entity_poly.type
_entity_poly.pdbx_seq_one_letter_code
_entity_poly.pdbx_strand_id
1 'polypeptide(L)'
;MKMMKSARGIPAAAALVAAMAFGGPQAFADVVPINFSGAGYNVNGLLTIVPNVAPADPNTNCGTAGNNACRTDPPGAFMITGITGTFSDANSGISNASITSLVPINPANERDPVFDPLVPSSLSFVDYGTPPNAGALTYNNLFFPDGSPIDCAYPFSGTLLDVFGMAFTVEGGYTVDLWGDGNVPGRGNTYGVGVTNGISQLSYAFNGVNAVPEPGSLALFGAGLLGMMLVWRKRAARLGARGPQA
;
A
#
# COMPACT_ATOMS: atom_id res chain seq x y z
N MET A 1 9.53 -61.19 40.86
CA MET A 1 8.25 -60.82 40.23
C MET A 1 7.83 -59.46 40.78
N LYS A 2 8.09 -58.38 40.03
CA LYS A 2 7.71 -57.01 40.40
C LYS A 2 7.24 -56.31 39.12
N MET A 3 5.94 -56.04 39.06
CA MET A 3 5.26 -55.35 37.97
C MET A 3 5.80 -53.92 37.82
N MET A 4 6.15 -53.51 36.61
CA MET A 4 6.20 -52.08 36.24
C MET A 4 4.94 -51.75 35.44
N LYS A 5 4.14 -50.84 36.00
CA LYS A 5 2.92 -50.29 35.41
C LYS A 5 3.28 -49.28 34.32
N SER A 6 2.53 -49.40 33.22
CA SER A 6 2.35 -48.40 32.17
C SER A 6 1.92 -47.04 32.74
N ALA A 7 2.51 -45.96 32.22
CA ALA A 7 1.96 -44.61 32.33
C ALA A 7 1.96 -43.98 30.93
N ARG A 8 0.81 -44.02 30.26
CA ARG A 8 0.46 -43.17 29.11
C ARG A 8 -0.52 -42.10 29.61
N GLY A 9 -0.38 -40.88 29.09
CA GLY A 9 -1.22 -39.71 29.36
C GLY A 9 -0.43 -38.66 30.14
N ILE A 10 -0.34 -37.40 29.76
CA ILE A 10 -1.29 -36.51 29.09
C ILE A 10 -0.47 -35.37 28.43
N PRO A 11 -0.75 -34.97 27.18
CA PRO A 11 -0.71 -33.53 26.89
C PRO A 11 -1.89 -33.14 26.00
N ALA A 12 -3.10 -33.07 26.57
CA ALA A 12 -4.26 -32.45 25.91
C ALA A 12 -4.59 -31.06 26.48
N ALA A 13 -3.99 -30.68 27.61
CA ALA A 13 -4.34 -29.43 28.30
C ALA A 13 -3.58 -28.19 27.79
N ALA A 14 -2.46 -28.36 27.06
CA ALA A 14 -1.70 -27.22 26.54
C ALA A 14 -2.31 -26.60 25.26
N ALA A 15 -3.22 -27.30 24.58
CA ALA A 15 -3.82 -26.82 23.34
C ALA A 15 -5.00 -25.85 23.54
N LEU A 16 -5.62 -25.82 24.73
CA LEU A 16 -6.86 -25.05 24.94
C LEU A 16 -6.62 -23.58 25.38
N VAL A 17 -5.43 -23.25 25.89
CA VAL A 17 -5.12 -21.88 26.33
C VAL A 17 -4.70 -20.97 25.16
N ALA A 18 -4.32 -21.54 24.01
CA ALA A 18 -3.98 -20.77 22.80
C ALA A 18 -5.20 -20.21 22.05
N ALA A 19 -6.42 -20.69 22.35
CA ALA A 19 -7.61 -20.36 21.57
C ALA A 19 -8.36 -19.08 22.03
N MET A 20 -8.01 -18.50 23.19
CA MET A 20 -8.75 -17.36 23.74
C MET A 20 -8.01 -16.01 23.67
N ALA A 21 -6.82 -15.96 23.07
CA ALA A 21 -6.05 -14.72 22.93
C ALA A 21 -6.38 -13.89 21.67
N PHE A 22 -7.27 -14.38 20.80
CA PHE A 22 -7.51 -13.77 19.47
C PHE A 22 -8.92 -13.15 19.28
N GLY A 23 -9.68 -12.94 20.35
CA GLY A 23 -11.09 -12.55 20.26
C GLY A 23 -11.42 -11.06 20.40
N GLY A 24 -10.42 -10.16 20.45
CA GLY A 24 -10.67 -8.71 20.46
C GLY A 24 -10.50 -8.11 19.07
N PRO A 25 -11.19 -7.00 18.72
CA PRO A 25 -10.83 -6.19 17.57
C PRO A 25 -9.45 -5.58 17.84
N GLN A 26 -8.41 -6.32 17.47
CA GLN A 26 -7.07 -5.78 17.32
C GLN A 26 -7.13 -4.92 16.05
N ALA A 27 -6.98 -3.61 16.19
CA ALA A 27 -6.70 -2.74 15.06
C ALA A 27 -5.31 -3.09 14.54
N PHE A 28 -5.22 -4.12 13.69
CA PHE A 28 -3.98 -4.44 13.00
C PHE A 28 -3.82 -3.41 11.90
N ALA A 29 -2.94 -2.45 12.14
CA ALA A 29 -2.30 -1.75 11.04
C ALA A 29 -1.46 -2.80 10.30
N ASP A 30 -1.77 -3.05 9.03
CA ASP A 30 -0.97 -3.94 8.20
C ASP A 30 0.15 -3.13 7.53
N VAL A 31 1.28 -3.78 7.30
CA VAL A 31 2.44 -3.14 6.67
C VAL A 31 2.64 -3.76 5.30
N VAL A 32 2.40 -2.96 4.25
CA VAL A 32 2.48 -3.41 2.86
C VAL A 32 3.71 -2.82 2.19
N PRO A 33 4.65 -3.64 1.73
CA PRO A 33 5.77 -3.15 0.95
C PRO A 33 5.31 -2.68 -0.44
N ILE A 34 5.90 -1.57 -0.89
CA ILE A 34 5.67 -1.01 -2.21
C ILE A 34 6.98 -0.69 -2.90
N ASN A 35 7.03 -1.01 -4.19
CA ASN A 35 8.17 -0.71 -5.04
C ASN A 35 7.64 -0.19 -6.37
N PHE A 36 8.00 1.04 -6.70
CA PHE A 36 7.60 1.68 -7.95
C PHE A 36 8.84 2.18 -8.68
N SER A 37 8.93 1.92 -9.98
CA SER A 37 10.04 2.44 -10.78
C SER A 37 9.65 2.66 -12.24
N GLY A 38 10.27 3.65 -12.86
CA GLY A 38 10.04 4.00 -14.26
C GLY A 38 10.20 5.50 -14.50
N ALA A 39 10.42 5.91 -15.75
CA ALA A 39 10.53 7.31 -16.17
C ALA A 39 11.48 8.21 -15.33
N GLY A 40 12.52 7.64 -14.73
CA GLY A 40 13.46 8.36 -13.86
C GLY A 40 13.05 8.46 -12.39
N TYR A 41 11.93 7.85 -12.01
CA TYR A 41 11.43 7.79 -10.64
C TYR A 41 11.69 6.44 -9.99
N ASN A 42 11.91 6.46 -8.68
CA ASN A 42 11.95 5.28 -7.84
C ASN A 42 11.30 5.56 -6.49
N VAL A 43 10.37 4.71 -6.06
CA VAL A 43 9.82 4.69 -4.71
C VAL A 43 10.07 3.28 -4.16
N ASN A 44 10.71 3.19 -3.01
CA ASN A 44 10.83 1.96 -2.24
C ASN A 44 10.39 2.26 -0.82
N GLY A 45 9.34 1.61 -0.36
CA GLY A 45 8.81 1.89 0.96
C GLY A 45 7.87 0.86 1.53
N LEU A 46 7.42 1.13 2.75
CA LEU A 46 6.44 0.36 3.50
C LEU A 46 5.27 1.27 3.81
N LEU A 47 4.08 0.89 3.34
CA LEU A 47 2.82 1.51 3.70
C LEU A 47 2.31 0.94 5.02
N THR A 48 1.74 1.79 5.86
CA THR A 48 0.94 1.38 7.02
C THR A 48 -0.52 1.61 6.67
N ILE A 49 -1.31 0.53 6.61
CA ILE A 49 -2.71 0.58 6.21
C ILE A 49 -3.65 0.13 7.32
N VAL A 50 -4.86 0.68 7.34
CA VAL A 50 -5.94 0.28 8.26
C VAL A 50 -7.24 0.12 7.48
N PRO A 51 -8.26 -0.58 8.02
CA PRO A 51 -9.58 -0.59 7.41
C PRO A 51 -10.07 0.84 7.16
N ASN A 52 -10.55 1.12 5.94
CA ASN A 52 -10.99 2.45 5.60
C ASN A 52 -12.26 2.84 6.37
N VAL A 53 -12.24 4.03 6.95
CA VAL A 53 -13.42 4.71 7.48
C VAL A 53 -13.47 6.06 6.79
N ALA A 54 -14.24 6.12 5.70
CA ALA A 54 -14.36 7.33 4.90
C ALA A 54 -14.70 8.55 5.78
N PRO A 55 -14.05 9.69 5.60
CA PRO A 55 -14.39 10.89 6.33
C PRO A 55 -15.84 11.29 6.02
N ALA A 56 -16.49 11.91 7.00
CA ALA A 56 -17.78 12.52 6.76
C ALA A 56 -17.66 13.51 5.60
N ASP A 57 -18.60 13.43 4.66
CA ASP A 57 -18.64 14.38 3.55
C ASP A 57 -18.75 15.81 4.14
N PRO A 58 -17.77 16.69 3.89
CA PRO A 58 -17.79 18.04 4.45
C PRO A 58 -18.98 18.86 3.93
N ASN A 59 -19.68 18.40 2.89
CA ASN A 59 -20.83 19.07 2.30
C ASN A 59 -22.16 18.51 2.84
N THR A 60 -22.85 19.32 3.64
CA THR A 60 -24.18 18.99 4.18
C THR A 60 -25.29 18.90 3.11
N ASN A 61 -25.06 19.42 1.90
CA ASN A 61 -26.04 19.46 0.81
C ASN A 61 -25.93 18.27 -0.16
N CYS A 62 -24.94 17.39 0.00
CA CYS A 62 -24.82 16.15 -0.79
C CYS A 62 -25.98 15.17 -0.58
N GLY A 63 -26.78 15.36 0.47
CA GLY A 63 -28.05 14.63 0.69
C GLY A 63 -29.25 15.16 -0.10
N THR A 64 -29.14 16.33 -0.75
CA THR A 64 -30.23 16.94 -1.55
C THR A 64 -30.01 16.88 -3.05
N ALA A 65 -28.76 16.78 -3.51
CA ALA A 65 -28.42 16.42 -4.88
C ALA A 65 -28.02 14.94 -4.93
N GLY A 66 -29.03 14.07 -4.87
CA GLY A 66 -29.01 12.62 -5.06
C GLY A 66 -27.68 11.88 -4.86
N ASN A 67 -27.50 11.22 -3.71
CA ASN A 67 -26.66 10.04 -3.44
C ASN A 67 -25.71 9.62 -4.57
N ASN A 68 -24.72 10.46 -4.90
CA ASN A 68 -23.76 10.07 -5.91
C ASN A 68 -22.79 9.05 -5.30
N ALA A 69 -22.78 7.82 -5.81
CA ALA A 69 -21.90 6.76 -5.32
C ALA A 69 -20.42 7.15 -5.38
N CYS A 70 -20.07 8.12 -6.23
CA CYS A 70 -18.73 8.69 -6.36
C CYS A 70 -18.27 9.49 -5.13
N ARG A 71 -19.19 9.94 -4.26
CA ARG A 71 -18.85 10.72 -3.05
C ARG A 71 -18.40 9.88 -1.88
N THR A 72 -18.63 8.58 -1.93
CA THR A 72 -18.11 7.66 -0.93
C THR A 72 -16.80 7.08 -1.41
N ASP A 73 -15.84 6.92 -0.51
CA ASP A 73 -14.65 6.15 -0.81
C ASP A 73 -15.04 4.77 -1.37
N PRO A 74 -14.37 4.30 -2.43
CA PRO A 74 -14.79 3.08 -3.07
C PRO A 74 -14.67 1.85 -2.13
N PRO A 75 -15.58 0.87 -2.25
CA PRO A 75 -15.55 -0.33 -1.42
C PRO A 75 -14.27 -1.14 -1.67
N GLY A 76 -13.78 -1.80 -0.62
CA GLY A 76 -12.53 -2.59 -0.69
C GLY A 76 -11.26 -1.75 -0.50
N ALA A 77 -11.38 -0.43 -0.31
CA ALA A 77 -10.26 0.42 0.05
C ALA A 77 -9.77 0.16 1.49
N PHE A 78 -8.46 0.25 1.67
CA PHE A 78 -7.80 0.47 2.95
C PHE A 78 -7.28 1.90 3.00
N MET A 79 -7.31 2.51 4.18
CA MET A 79 -6.74 3.83 4.39
C MET A 79 -5.24 3.71 4.64
N ILE A 80 -4.43 4.45 3.90
CA ILE A 80 -3.01 4.62 4.17
C ILE A 80 -2.87 5.65 5.29
N THR A 81 -2.21 5.25 6.37
CA THR A 81 -2.00 6.08 7.57
C THR A 81 -0.54 6.46 7.77
N GLY A 82 0.36 5.80 7.04
CA GLY A 82 1.79 6.12 7.06
C GLY A 82 2.51 5.51 5.88
N ILE A 83 3.68 6.08 5.58
CA ILE A 83 4.65 5.56 4.62
C ILE A 83 6.05 5.84 5.14
N THR A 84 6.95 4.88 4.99
CA THR A 84 8.39 5.03 5.24
C THR A 84 9.17 4.48 4.07
N GLY A 85 10.40 4.95 3.84
CA GLY A 85 11.22 4.48 2.74
C GLY A 85 12.04 5.59 2.09
N THR A 86 12.29 5.43 0.80
CA THR A 86 13.09 6.36 0.00
C THR A 86 12.41 6.69 -1.32
N PHE A 87 12.72 7.87 -1.82
CA PHE A 87 12.29 8.38 -3.11
C PHE A 87 13.47 8.92 -3.92
N SER A 88 13.45 8.69 -5.22
CA SER A 88 14.35 9.32 -6.18
C SER A 88 13.57 9.84 -7.38
N ASP A 89 13.98 10.99 -7.88
CA ASP A 89 13.55 11.59 -9.13
C ASP A 89 14.76 12.16 -9.88
N ALA A 90 15.21 11.42 -10.89
CA ALA A 90 16.34 11.81 -11.73
C ALA A 90 16.06 13.08 -12.55
N ASN A 91 14.79 13.43 -12.81
CA ASN A 91 14.42 14.61 -13.59
C ASN A 91 14.61 15.90 -12.80
N SER A 92 14.47 15.82 -11.47
CA SER A 92 14.65 16.96 -10.54
C SER A 92 15.94 16.88 -9.72
N GLY A 93 16.77 15.86 -9.95
CA GLY A 93 18.02 15.66 -9.21
C GLY A 93 17.85 15.18 -7.76
N ILE A 94 16.69 14.62 -7.41
CA ILE A 94 16.41 14.06 -6.08
C ILE A 94 16.92 12.63 -6.07
N SER A 95 17.81 12.28 -5.14
CA SER A 95 18.42 10.95 -5.07
C SER A 95 18.35 10.37 -3.65
N ASN A 96 17.71 9.22 -3.52
CA ASN A 96 17.56 8.46 -2.28
C ASN A 96 17.12 9.31 -1.08
N ALA A 97 16.24 10.28 -1.32
CA ALA A 97 15.68 11.14 -0.28
C ALA A 97 14.78 10.32 0.62
N SER A 98 14.92 10.46 1.93
CA SER A 98 14.08 9.73 2.88
C SER A 98 12.64 10.25 2.82
N ILE A 99 11.68 9.34 2.87
CA ILE A 99 10.27 9.70 3.04
C ILE A 99 10.07 10.15 4.49
N THR A 100 9.58 11.38 4.68
CA THR A 100 9.49 12.01 6.00
C THR A 100 8.12 11.87 6.64
N SER A 101 7.04 11.91 5.85
CA SER A 101 5.67 11.77 6.36
C SER A 101 4.68 11.52 5.22
N LEU A 102 3.60 10.81 5.50
CA LEU A 102 2.37 10.89 4.70
C LEU A 102 1.77 12.30 4.81
N VAL A 103 1.21 12.84 3.73
CA VAL A 103 0.40 14.06 3.79
C VAL A 103 -1.02 13.66 4.24
N PRO A 104 -1.53 14.20 5.36
CA PRO A 104 -2.87 13.86 5.83
C PRO A 104 -3.96 14.31 4.86
N ILE A 105 -5.03 13.53 4.72
CA ILE A 105 -6.22 13.96 3.97
C ILE A 105 -6.82 15.21 4.62
N ASN A 106 -7.28 16.14 3.79
CA ASN A 106 -8.03 17.33 4.20
C ASN A 106 -9.17 17.63 3.20
N PRO A 107 -10.32 16.95 3.35
CA PRO A 107 -11.51 17.14 2.51
C PRO A 107 -12.08 18.57 2.50
N ALA A 108 -11.80 19.37 3.55
CA ALA A 108 -12.32 20.72 3.66
C ALA A 108 -11.69 21.71 2.65
N ASN A 109 -10.62 21.31 1.96
CA ASN A 109 -9.91 22.13 0.97
C ASN A 109 -10.43 21.94 -0.47
N GLU A 110 -11.64 21.43 -0.67
CA GLU A 110 -12.26 21.32 -2.00
C GLU A 110 -12.35 22.69 -2.69
N ARG A 111 -11.78 22.81 -3.90
CA ARG A 111 -11.38 24.10 -4.50
C ARG A 111 -12.46 24.85 -5.28
N ASP A 112 -13.60 24.24 -5.62
CA ASP A 112 -14.61 24.86 -6.49
C ASP A 112 -15.91 25.22 -5.72
N PRO A 113 -16.43 26.47 -5.82
CA PRO A 113 -17.78 26.81 -5.37
C PRO A 113 -18.88 25.99 -6.08
N VAL A 114 -18.60 25.49 -7.28
CA VAL A 114 -19.36 24.48 -8.01
C VAL A 114 -18.64 23.14 -7.83
N PHE A 115 -18.99 22.49 -6.73
CA PHE A 115 -18.70 21.11 -6.39
C PHE A 115 -18.47 20.16 -7.57
N ASP A 116 -17.38 19.38 -7.55
CA ASP A 116 -17.21 18.24 -8.45
C ASP A 116 -17.94 17.02 -7.87
N PRO A 117 -19.08 16.60 -8.44
CA PRO A 117 -19.81 15.47 -7.91
C PRO A 117 -19.11 14.14 -8.15
N LEU A 118 -18.04 14.09 -8.96
CA LEU A 118 -17.43 12.86 -9.45
C LEU A 118 -16.22 12.40 -8.64
N VAL A 119 -15.94 13.01 -7.49
CA VAL A 119 -14.76 12.70 -6.66
C VAL A 119 -15.14 12.26 -5.25
N PRO A 120 -14.34 11.42 -4.56
CA PRO A 120 -14.66 10.90 -3.23
C PRO A 120 -14.55 11.97 -2.13
N SER A 121 -15.25 11.76 -1.01
CA SER A 121 -15.22 12.66 0.16
C SER A 121 -13.84 12.76 0.82
N SER A 122 -12.93 11.81 0.55
CA SER A 122 -11.54 11.83 1.02
C SER A 122 -10.62 12.69 0.15
N LEU A 123 -11.08 13.19 -1.01
CA LEU A 123 -10.25 13.96 -1.93
C LEU A 123 -9.62 15.16 -1.23
N SER A 124 -8.32 15.31 -1.44
CA SER A 124 -7.48 16.30 -0.79
C SER A 124 -6.49 16.89 -1.80
N PHE A 125 -5.99 18.10 -1.50
CA PHE A 125 -5.16 18.87 -2.41
C PHE A 125 -3.83 19.28 -1.75
N VAL A 126 -2.74 19.23 -2.52
CA VAL A 126 -1.49 19.93 -2.19
C VAL A 126 -1.26 21.02 -3.22
N ASP A 127 -1.47 22.25 -2.78
CA ASP A 127 -1.36 23.43 -3.61
C ASP A 127 0.10 23.77 -3.90
N TYR A 128 0.37 24.26 -5.11
CA TYR A 128 1.65 24.84 -5.46
C TYR A 128 1.48 25.99 -6.44
N GLY A 129 2.50 26.84 -6.53
CA GLY A 129 2.45 28.01 -7.39
C GLY A 129 1.65 29.15 -6.79
N THR A 130 1.65 30.25 -7.53
CA THR A 130 0.81 31.41 -7.24
C THR A 130 -0.02 31.72 -8.48
N PRO A 131 -1.28 32.17 -8.31
CA PRO A 131 -2.11 32.58 -9.44
C PRO A 131 -1.37 33.56 -10.35
N PRO A 132 -1.49 33.44 -11.69
CA PRO A 132 -2.40 32.55 -12.42
C PRO A 132 -1.88 31.12 -12.67
N ASN A 133 -0.63 30.82 -12.33
CA ASN A 133 0.04 29.53 -12.64
C ASN A 133 -0.02 28.54 -11.46
N ALA A 134 -1.03 28.67 -10.60
CA ALA A 134 -1.22 27.77 -9.48
C ALA A 134 -1.72 26.41 -9.96
N GLY A 135 -1.21 25.33 -9.38
CA GLY A 135 -1.68 23.97 -9.60
C GLY A 135 -1.95 23.27 -8.26
N ALA A 136 -2.33 22.00 -8.36
CA ALA A 136 -2.44 21.12 -7.20
C ALA A 136 -2.05 19.69 -7.56
N LEU A 137 -1.54 18.96 -6.57
CA LEU A 137 -1.58 17.50 -6.55
C LEU A 137 -2.88 17.09 -5.87
N THR A 138 -3.47 15.97 -6.29
CA THR A 138 -4.77 15.50 -5.80
C THR A 138 -4.61 14.09 -5.27
N TYR A 139 -5.07 13.83 -4.05
CA TYR A 139 -4.86 12.53 -3.39
C TYR A 139 -6.00 12.20 -2.44
N ASN A 140 -6.14 10.93 -2.10
CA ASN A 140 -7.11 10.45 -1.09
C ASN A 140 -6.52 9.43 -0.11
N ASN A 141 -5.27 8.99 -0.34
CA ASN A 141 -4.54 8.03 0.48
C ASN A 141 -5.26 6.67 0.61
N LEU A 142 -5.89 6.19 -0.47
CA LEU A 142 -6.54 4.88 -0.51
C LEU A 142 -5.65 3.81 -1.17
N PHE A 143 -5.67 2.61 -0.59
CA PHE A 143 -4.96 1.44 -1.09
C PHE A 143 -5.94 0.30 -1.41
N PHE A 144 -5.75 -0.34 -2.56
CA PHE A 144 -6.63 -1.38 -3.10
C PHE A 144 -5.84 -2.67 -3.38
N PRO A 145 -5.78 -3.62 -2.43
CA PRO A 145 -5.00 -4.85 -2.63
C PRO A 145 -5.49 -5.70 -3.81
N ASP A 146 -6.78 -5.64 -4.11
CA ASP A 146 -7.42 -6.38 -5.20
C ASP A 146 -7.56 -5.55 -6.49
N GLY A 147 -6.98 -4.34 -6.51
CA GLY A 147 -7.07 -3.39 -7.61
C GLY A 147 -8.14 -2.33 -7.40
N SER A 148 -7.78 -1.09 -7.74
CA SER A 148 -8.65 0.09 -7.65
C SER A 148 -9.87 -0.07 -8.56
N PRO A 149 -11.04 0.42 -8.16
CA PRO A 149 -12.21 0.42 -9.03
C PRO A 149 -12.12 1.54 -10.08
N ILE A 150 -13.08 1.55 -10.99
CA ILE A 150 -13.29 2.71 -11.88
C ILE A 150 -13.78 3.87 -11.02
N ASP A 151 -13.15 5.03 -11.20
CA ASP A 151 -13.60 6.28 -10.62
C ASP A 151 -14.57 6.99 -11.59
N CYS A 152 -15.46 7.82 -11.06
CA CYS A 152 -16.45 8.51 -11.89
C CYS A 152 -15.83 9.55 -12.81
N ALA A 153 -14.64 10.06 -12.49
CA ALA A 153 -13.87 10.95 -13.33
C ALA A 153 -12.87 10.22 -14.25
N TYR A 154 -12.68 8.90 -14.10
CA TYR A 154 -11.57 8.20 -14.76
C TYR A 154 -11.87 6.72 -15.12
N PRO A 155 -11.73 6.32 -16.40
CA PRO A 155 -12.30 5.07 -16.90
C PRO A 155 -11.45 3.80 -16.69
N PHE A 156 -10.26 3.91 -16.10
CA PHE A 156 -9.36 2.77 -15.90
C PHE A 156 -9.26 2.38 -14.43
N SER A 157 -8.98 1.10 -14.19
CA SER A 157 -9.03 0.45 -12.87
C SER A 157 -7.96 -0.63 -12.74
N GLY A 158 -7.79 -1.20 -11.54
CA GLY A 158 -6.99 -2.41 -11.31
C GLY A 158 -5.59 -2.18 -10.74
N THR A 159 -5.23 -0.94 -10.38
CA THR A 159 -3.95 -0.59 -9.76
C THR A 159 -4.04 -0.59 -8.23
N LEU A 160 -2.92 -0.66 -7.52
CA LEU A 160 -2.89 -0.65 -6.04
C LEU A 160 -3.36 0.68 -5.43
N LEU A 161 -3.28 1.74 -6.22
CA LEU A 161 -3.73 3.09 -5.91
C LEU A 161 -4.76 3.45 -6.98
N ASP A 162 -5.74 4.29 -6.64
CA ASP A 162 -6.64 4.87 -7.64
C ASP A 162 -6.01 6.08 -8.33
N VAL A 163 -6.81 6.79 -9.14
CA VAL A 163 -6.36 7.95 -9.93
C VAL A 163 -5.98 9.16 -9.06
N PHE A 164 -6.39 9.20 -7.80
CA PHE A 164 -5.98 10.23 -6.85
C PHE A 164 -4.75 9.77 -6.06
N GLY A 165 -4.68 8.50 -5.70
CA GLY A 165 -3.49 7.93 -5.10
C GLY A 165 -3.13 8.53 -3.74
N MET A 166 -1.84 8.71 -3.49
CA MET A 166 -1.31 9.11 -2.19
C MET A 166 -0.26 10.21 -2.29
N ALA A 167 -0.30 11.12 -1.32
CA ALA A 167 0.71 12.18 -1.20
C ALA A 167 1.60 11.97 0.03
N PHE A 168 2.91 12.17 -0.14
CA PHE A 168 3.89 12.10 0.94
C PHE A 168 4.99 13.13 0.76
N THR A 169 5.62 13.48 1.87
CA THR A 169 6.75 14.41 1.92
C THR A 169 8.07 13.64 1.96
N VAL A 170 9.10 14.22 1.38
CA VAL A 170 10.47 13.68 1.39
C VAL A 170 11.48 14.74 1.81
N GLU A 171 12.66 14.29 2.24
CA GLU A 171 13.78 15.16 2.56
C GLU A 171 14.07 16.17 1.42
N GLY A 172 14.41 17.41 1.81
CA GLY A 172 14.55 18.53 0.87
C GLY A 172 13.29 19.38 0.73
N GLY A 173 12.19 19.03 1.42
CA GLY A 173 10.96 19.83 1.44
C GLY A 173 10.09 19.64 0.21
N TYR A 174 10.20 18.47 -0.44
CA TYR A 174 9.38 18.13 -1.60
C TYR A 174 8.16 17.33 -1.16
N THR A 175 7.08 17.50 -1.91
CA THR A 175 5.89 16.66 -1.83
C THR A 175 5.75 15.87 -3.12
N VAL A 176 5.48 14.58 -2.96
CA VAL A 176 5.30 13.63 -4.05
C VAL A 176 3.87 13.12 -3.98
N ASP A 177 3.23 13.08 -5.14
CA ASP A 177 1.97 12.37 -5.37
C ASP A 177 2.27 11.16 -6.25
N LEU A 178 1.82 9.98 -5.82
CA LEU A 178 1.92 8.74 -6.56
C LEU A 178 0.50 8.17 -6.70
N TRP A 179 0.08 7.92 -7.94
CA TRP A 179 -1.27 7.44 -8.24
C TRP A 179 -1.26 6.31 -9.26
N GLY A 180 -2.37 5.59 -9.35
CA GLY A 180 -2.60 4.57 -10.35
C GLY A 180 -3.36 5.11 -11.56
N ASP A 181 -2.79 4.94 -12.75
CA ASP A 181 -3.49 5.26 -14.01
C ASP A 181 -4.44 4.13 -14.45
N GLY A 182 -4.57 3.07 -13.65
CA GLY A 182 -5.33 1.86 -13.98
C GLY A 182 -4.69 0.99 -15.06
N ASN A 183 -5.46 0.01 -15.54
CA ASN A 183 -5.11 -0.86 -16.65
C ASN A 183 -5.36 -0.15 -17.98
N VAL A 184 -4.32 0.48 -18.51
CA VAL A 184 -4.39 1.22 -19.77
C VAL A 184 -4.27 0.25 -20.97
N PRO A 185 -5.18 0.29 -21.95
CA PRO A 185 -5.14 -0.56 -23.13
C PRO A 185 -3.77 -0.55 -23.83
N GLY A 186 -3.20 -1.74 -24.01
CA GLY A 186 -1.89 -1.92 -24.64
C GLY A 186 -0.68 -1.68 -23.72
N ARG A 187 -0.88 -1.31 -22.46
CA ARG A 187 0.19 -1.09 -21.48
C ARG A 187 0.03 -1.87 -20.18
N GLY A 188 -1.19 -2.24 -19.81
CA GLY A 188 -1.46 -2.89 -18.53
C GLY A 188 -1.58 -1.88 -17.40
N ASN A 189 -1.38 -2.34 -16.16
CA ASN A 189 -1.42 -1.49 -14.97
C ASN A 189 -0.25 -0.52 -14.96
N THR A 190 -0.54 0.78 -15.00
CA THR A 190 0.46 1.84 -15.01
C THR A 190 0.21 2.85 -13.90
N TYR A 191 1.25 3.56 -13.50
CA TYR A 191 1.21 4.53 -12.42
C TYR A 191 1.84 5.84 -12.87
N GLY A 192 1.38 6.91 -12.25
CA GLY A 192 1.93 8.23 -12.45
C GLY A 192 2.49 8.80 -11.16
N VAL A 193 3.29 9.85 -11.33
CA VAL A 193 3.95 10.55 -10.23
C VAL A 193 4.09 12.03 -10.53
N GLY A 194 3.92 12.86 -9.50
CA GLY A 194 4.06 14.30 -9.55
C GLY A 194 4.88 14.78 -8.38
N VAL A 195 5.81 15.71 -8.61
CA VAL A 195 6.69 16.24 -7.57
C VAL A 195 6.57 17.75 -7.53
N THR A 196 6.43 18.31 -6.33
CA THR A 196 6.39 19.75 -6.09
C THR A 196 7.29 20.14 -4.93
N ASN A 197 7.79 21.37 -4.95
CA ASN A 197 8.44 22.02 -3.81
C ASN A 197 7.51 23.00 -3.08
N GLY A 198 6.21 22.94 -3.35
CA GLY A 198 5.20 23.89 -2.83
C GLY A 198 5.15 25.23 -3.58
N ILE A 199 6.15 25.53 -4.42
CA ILE A 199 6.20 26.76 -5.24
C ILE A 199 5.93 26.43 -6.72
N SER A 200 6.33 25.26 -7.19
CA SER A 200 6.16 24.84 -8.58
C SER A 200 6.16 23.32 -8.68
N GLN A 201 5.47 22.79 -9.68
CA GLN A 201 5.67 21.41 -10.10
C GLN A 201 7.07 21.26 -10.71
N LEU A 202 7.88 20.39 -10.12
CA LEU A 202 9.24 20.12 -10.57
C LEU A 202 9.25 19.08 -11.68
N SER A 203 8.43 18.04 -11.53
CA SER A 203 8.36 16.94 -12.46
C SER A 203 6.98 16.27 -12.41
N TYR A 204 6.62 15.63 -13.51
CA TYR A 204 5.36 14.95 -13.69
C TYR A 204 5.51 13.84 -14.73
N ALA A 205 4.96 12.67 -14.45
CA ALA A 205 4.81 11.62 -15.44
C ALA A 205 3.48 10.91 -15.24
N PHE A 206 2.69 10.88 -16.30
CA PHE A 206 1.52 10.03 -16.42
C PHE A 206 1.91 8.77 -17.19
N ASN A 207 1.48 7.59 -16.72
CA ASN A 207 1.84 6.32 -17.33
C ASN A 207 3.37 6.15 -17.45
N GLY A 208 4.09 6.61 -16.42
CA GLY A 208 5.55 6.67 -16.40
C GLY A 208 6.18 5.62 -15.50
N VAL A 209 5.41 5.10 -14.55
CA VAL A 209 5.91 4.29 -13.44
C VAL A 209 5.18 2.95 -13.43
N ASN A 210 5.89 1.89 -13.07
CA ASN A 210 5.33 0.56 -12.89
C ASN A 210 5.48 0.13 -11.44
N ALA A 211 4.46 -0.52 -10.90
CA ALA A 211 4.63 -1.32 -9.70
C ALA A 211 5.57 -2.47 -10.04
N VAL A 212 6.67 -2.59 -9.30
CA VAL A 212 7.58 -3.70 -9.40
C VAL A 212 7.03 -4.80 -8.50
N PRO A 213 6.55 -5.93 -9.05
CA PRO A 213 6.12 -7.04 -8.22
C PRO A 213 7.26 -7.41 -7.29
N GLU A 214 6.96 -7.58 -6.00
CA GLU A 214 7.97 -8.09 -5.08
C GLU A 214 8.58 -9.37 -5.67
N PRO A 215 9.90 -9.58 -5.57
CA PRO A 215 10.51 -10.85 -5.95
C PRO A 215 9.77 -11.96 -5.21
N GLY A 216 8.95 -12.71 -5.95
CA GLY A 216 7.79 -13.37 -5.39
C GLY A 216 8.11 -14.08 -4.08
N SER A 217 7.41 -13.74 -3.00
CA SER A 217 7.54 -14.40 -1.71
C SER A 217 7.37 -15.92 -1.83
N LEU A 218 6.68 -16.39 -2.88
CA LEU A 218 6.63 -17.78 -3.34
C LEU A 218 7.97 -18.35 -3.83
N ALA A 219 8.77 -17.59 -4.57
CA ALA A 219 10.11 -18.00 -4.99
C ALA A 219 11.06 -18.07 -3.79
N LEU A 220 10.99 -17.11 -2.87
CA LEU A 220 11.75 -17.14 -1.61
C LEU A 220 11.30 -18.27 -0.68
N PHE A 221 9.99 -18.48 -0.55
CA PHE A 221 9.41 -19.60 0.17
C PHE A 221 9.84 -20.93 -0.46
N GLY A 222 9.77 -21.06 -1.79
CA GLY A 222 10.21 -22.22 -2.54
C GLY A 222 11.71 -22.50 -2.35
N ALA A 223 12.55 -21.47 -2.43
CA ALA A 223 13.99 -21.59 -2.16
C ALA A 223 14.27 -22.01 -0.71
N GLY A 224 13.54 -21.45 0.26
CA GLY A 224 13.61 -21.85 1.66
C GLY A 224 13.23 -23.32 1.88
N LEU A 225 12.15 -23.77 1.25
CA LEU A 225 11.68 -25.16 1.32
C LEU A 225 12.70 -26.13 0.71
N LEU A 226 13.27 -25.79 -0.45
CA LEU A 226 14.33 -26.57 -1.08
C LEU A 226 15.60 -26.64 -0.21
N GLY A 227 15.98 -25.52 0.41
CA GLY A 227 17.09 -25.47 1.36
C GLY A 227 16.87 -26.41 2.56
N MET A 228 15.68 -26.40 3.15
CA MET A 228 15.32 -27.30 4.25
C MET A 228 15.37 -28.77 3.85
N MET A 229 14.86 -29.13 2.66
CA MET A 229 14.92 -30.49 2.15
C MET A 229 16.37 -30.98 1.96
N LEU A 230 17.26 -30.13 1.46
CA LEU A 230 18.69 -30.47 1.29
C LEU A 230 19.41 -30.70 2.62
N VAL A 231 19.13 -29.87 3.64
CA VAL A 231 19.66 -30.06 4.99
C VAL A 231 19.14 -31.37 5.60
N TRP A 232 17.86 -31.66 5.43
CA TRP A 232 17.24 -32.87 5.95
C TRP A 232 17.81 -34.14 5.33
N ARG A 233 18.03 -34.15 4.00
CA ARG A 233 18.70 -35.26 3.29
C ARG A 233 20.13 -35.50 3.79
N LYS A 234 20.92 -34.45 4.01
CA LYS A 234 22.28 -34.57 4.57
C LYS A 234 22.27 -35.15 5.98
N ARG A 235 21.28 -34.81 6.80
CA ARG A 235 21.15 -35.30 8.18
C ARG A 235 20.70 -36.77 8.22
N ALA A 236 19.75 -37.15 7.36
CA ALA A 236 19.33 -38.55 7.21
C ALA A 236 20.47 -39.45 6.72
N ALA A 237 21.27 -39.00 5.75
CA ALA A 237 22.44 -39.74 5.26
C ALA A 237 23.51 -39.95 6.35
N ARG A 238 23.75 -38.95 7.21
CA ARG A 238 24.69 -39.06 8.34
C ARG A 238 24.19 -40.00 9.46
N LEU A 239 22.88 -40.06 9.67
CA LEU A 239 22.28 -40.98 10.64
C LEU A 239 22.23 -42.42 10.11
N GLY A 240 22.01 -42.61 8.81
CA GLY A 240 22.08 -43.93 8.16
C GLY A 240 23.50 -44.49 8.01
N ALA A 241 24.52 -43.64 7.93
CA ALA A 241 25.93 -44.06 7.86
C ALA A 241 26.53 -44.48 9.22
N ARG A 242 25.79 -44.31 10.33
CA ARG A 242 26.16 -44.85 11.66
C ARG A 242 25.41 -46.17 11.94
N GLY A 243 25.45 -47.08 10.98
CA GLY A 243 25.05 -48.47 11.23
C GLY A 243 25.96 -49.12 12.27
N PRO A 244 25.45 -50.02 13.12
CA PRO A 244 26.21 -50.60 14.23
C PRO A 244 27.44 -51.34 13.69
N GLN A 245 28.63 -50.92 14.13
CA GLN A 245 29.81 -51.76 14.05
C GLN A 245 29.59 -52.91 15.05
N ALA A 246 29.37 -54.11 14.50
CA ALA A 246 29.46 -55.37 15.21
C ALA A 246 30.90 -55.89 15.11
#